data_AF-A0A537ABJ8-F1
#
_entry.id   AF-A0A537ABJ8-F1
#
_cell.length_a   1.000
_cell.length_b   1.000
_cell.length_c   1.000
_cell.angle_alpha   90.00
_cell.angle_beta   90.00
_cell.angle_gamma   90.00
#
_symmetry.space_group_name_H-M   'P 1'
#
loop_
_entity.id
_entity.type
_entity.pdbx_description
1 polymer ?
#
loop_
_entity_poly.entity_id
_entity_poly.type
_entity_poly.pdbx_seq_one_letter_code
_entity_poly.pdbx_strand_id
1 'polypeptide(L)'
;MNPEESFGLGSLLAVTGWWLARRVAGAGLGPPAALLLDASLPALAFTALLASTARPVFSGAVTLALAAGFAFSDRRKRHILNEPIVISDVFLALDIFRHPTLALPFPDTTRVLGGAGLAAATFVAMFVLEPPVGSWSPWPALLMAGALAGAI
;
A
#
# COMPACT_ATOMS: atom_id res chain seq x y z
N MET A 1 23.42 0.22 -7.66
CA MET A 1 22.26 0.55 -8.48
C MET A 1 22.27 2.06 -8.66
N ASN A 2 22.17 2.53 -9.90
CA ASN A 2 22.14 3.97 -10.16
C ASN A 2 20.82 4.57 -9.62
N PRO A 3 20.78 5.85 -9.21
CA PRO A 3 19.56 6.47 -8.68
C PRO A 3 18.37 6.34 -9.65
N GLU A 4 18.63 6.48 -10.94
CA GLU A 4 17.66 6.39 -12.03
C GLU A 4 17.04 4.97 -12.13
N GLU A 5 17.88 3.94 -12.02
CA GLU A 5 17.45 2.54 -12.01
C GLU A 5 16.58 2.24 -10.78
N SER A 6 16.98 2.73 -9.61
CA SER A 6 16.20 2.55 -8.37
C SER A 6 14.83 3.22 -8.46
N PHE A 7 14.77 4.43 -9.01
CA PHE A 7 13.53 5.15 -9.23
C PHE A 7 12.63 4.45 -10.24
N GLY A 8 13.21 3.96 -11.34
CA GLY A 8 12.49 3.17 -12.34
C GLY A 8 11.87 1.91 -11.75
N LEU A 9 12.64 1.15 -10.95
CA LEU A 9 12.14 -0.04 -10.27
C LEU A 9 11.06 0.27 -9.24
N GLY A 10 11.26 1.30 -8.40
CA GLY A 10 10.26 1.74 -7.43
C GLY A 10 8.94 2.14 -8.09
N SER A 11 9.03 2.91 -9.18
CA SER A 11 7.87 3.32 -9.97
C SER A 11 7.17 2.12 -10.61
N LEU A 12 7.93 1.16 -11.15
CA LEU A 12 7.38 -0.07 -11.71
C LEU A 12 6.62 -0.86 -10.65
N LEU A 13 7.16 -1.00 -9.44
CA LEU A 13 6.48 -1.69 -8.34
C LEU A 13 5.14 -0.99 -7.98
N ALA A 14 5.14 0.33 -7.85
CA ALA A 14 3.91 1.10 -7.59
C ALA A 14 2.86 0.90 -8.71
N VAL A 15 3.28 0.98 -9.98
CA VAL A 15 2.40 0.75 -11.15
C VAL A 15 1.87 -0.68 -11.17
N THR A 16 2.71 -1.68 -10.86
CA THR A 16 2.25 -3.07 -10.79
C THR A 16 1.21 -3.28 -9.69
N GLY A 17 1.35 -2.60 -8.54
CA GLY A 17 0.36 -2.64 -7.47
C GLY A 17 -0.97 -2.05 -7.88
N TRP A 18 -0.95 -0.86 -8.50
CA TRP A 18 -2.14 -0.24 -9.09
C TRP A 18 -2.83 -1.16 -10.10
N TRP A 19 -2.06 -1.72 -11.05
CA TRP A 19 -2.58 -2.61 -12.08
C TRP A 19 -3.20 -3.88 -11.48
N LEU A 20 -2.55 -4.48 -10.47
CA LEU A 20 -3.05 -5.64 -9.76
C LEU A 20 -4.41 -5.35 -9.09
N ALA A 21 -4.53 -4.22 -8.39
CA ALA A 21 -5.78 -3.82 -7.75
C ALA A 21 -6.92 -3.66 -8.77
N ARG A 22 -6.65 -3.00 -9.92
CA ARG A 22 -7.63 -2.89 -11.02
C ARG A 22 -8.06 -4.25 -11.56
N ARG A 23 -7.10 -5.13 -11.82
CA ARG A 23 -7.34 -6.48 -12.36
C ARG A 23 -8.23 -7.29 -11.45
N VAL A 24 -7.96 -7.26 -10.14
CA VAL A 24 -8.78 -7.95 -9.14
C VAL A 24 -10.17 -7.32 -9.04
N ALA A 25 -10.25 -6.00 -9.14
CA ALA A 25 -11.51 -5.29 -9.15
C ALA A 25 -12.36 -5.57 -10.41
N GLY A 26 -11.81 -6.23 -11.43
CA GLY A 26 -12.48 -6.43 -12.73
C GLY A 26 -12.63 -5.13 -13.52
N ALA A 27 -11.84 -4.10 -13.18
CA ALA A 27 -11.93 -2.80 -13.83
C ALA A 27 -11.30 -2.84 -15.23
N GLY A 28 -12.09 -2.51 -16.24
CA GLY A 28 -11.62 -2.39 -17.63
C GLY A 28 -10.75 -1.15 -17.86
N LEU A 29 -10.31 -0.97 -19.11
CA LEU A 29 -9.74 0.29 -19.56
C LEU A 29 -10.90 1.26 -19.81
N GLY A 30 -11.04 2.22 -18.90
CA GLY A 30 -12.06 3.27 -18.98
C GLY A 30 -11.54 4.55 -19.64
N PRO A 31 -12.30 5.65 -19.57
CA PRO A 31 -11.82 6.96 -20.00
C PRO A 31 -10.55 7.34 -19.22
N PRO A 32 -9.64 8.12 -19.82
CA PRO A 32 -8.35 8.46 -19.21
C PRO A 32 -8.52 9.16 -17.85
N ALA A 33 -9.57 9.97 -17.67
CA ALA A 33 -9.86 10.60 -16.38
C ALA A 33 -10.10 9.59 -15.25
N ALA A 34 -10.80 8.47 -15.53
CA ALA A 34 -11.02 7.42 -14.55
C ALA A 34 -9.72 6.67 -14.24
N LEU A 35 -8.89 6.41 -15.25
CA LEU A 35 -7.57 5.79 -15.06
C LEU A 35 -6.66 6.64 -14.15
N LEU A 36 -6.66 7.97 -14.37
CA LEU A 36 -5.89 8.92 -13.56
C LEU A 36 -6.40 8.99 -12.13
N LEU A 37 -7.72 9.02 -11.94
CA LEU A 37 -8.32 9.02 -10.61
C LEU A 37 -7.99 7.73 -9.85
N ASP A 38 -8.10 6.57 -10.50
CA ASP A 38 -7.78 5.28 -9.91
C ASP A 38 -6.28 5.15 -9.57
N ALA A 39 -5.41 5.78 -10.36
CA ALA A 39 -3.96 5.80 -10.12
C ALA A 39 -3.54 6.81 -9.05
N SER A 40 -4.40 7.78 -8.70
CA SER A 40 -4.06 8.87 -7.79
C SER A 40 -3.64 8.37 -6.41
N LEU A 41 -4.39 7.44 -5.82
CA LEU A 41 -4.11 6.93 -4.48
C LEU A 41 -2.76 6.17 -4.38
N PRO A 42 -2.45 5.18 -5.23
CA PRO A 42 -1.13 4.54 -5.20
C PRO A 42 0.00 5.52 -5.59
N ALA A 43 -0.24 6.48 -6.48
CA ALA A 43 0.74 7.52 -6.80
C ALA A 43 1.02 8.45 -5.60
N LEU A 44 -0.01 8.84 -4.85
CA LEU A 44 0.13 9.62 -3.61
C LEU A 44 0.87 8.83 -2.54
N ALA A 45 0.54 7.54 -2.36
CA ALA A 45 1.25 6.68 -1.43
C ALA A 45 2.74 6.56 -1.79
N PHE A 46 3.06 6.30 -3.06
CA PHE A 46 4.43 6.21 -3.52
C PHE A 46 5.19 7.52 -3.34
N THR A 47 4.61 8.64 -3.75
CA THR A 47 5.27 9.96 -3.65
C THR A 47 5.47 10.39 -2.20
N ALA A 48 4.50 10.17 -1.31
CA ALA A 48 4.63 10.47 0.12
C ALA A 48 5.71 9.61 0.79
N LEU A 49 5.77 8.31 0.47
CA LEU A 49 6.81 7.41 0.96
C LEU A 49 8.19 7.78 0.40
N LEU A 50 8.28 8.05 -0.90
CA LEU A 50 9.53 8.44 -1.55
C LEU A 50 10.07 9.72 -0.94
N ALA A 51 9.20 10.69 -0.72
CA ALA A 51 9.59 11.99 -0.22
C ALA A 51 9.91 11.96 1.30
N SER A 52 9.38 10.99 2.05
CA SER A 52 9.71 10.78 3.47
C SER A 52 10.90 9.84 3.72
N THR A 53 11.28 9.00 2.76
CA THR A 53 12.34 7.99 2.95
C THR A 53 13.55 8.22 2.05
N ALA A 54 13.39 8.95 0.96
CA ALA A 54 14.34 9.07 -0.14
C ALA A 54 14.81 7.70 -0.68
N ARG A 55 13.98 6.66 -0.56
CA ARG A 55 14.27 5.27 -0.96
C ARG A 55 13.21 4.77 -1.96
N PRO A 56 13.48 4.84 -3.28
CA PRO A 56 12.47 4.56 -4.29
C PRO A 56 11.97 3.11 -4.32
N VAL A 57 12.86 2.12 -4.19
CA VAL A 57 12.47 0.70 -4.26
C VAL A 57 11.62 0.33 -3.05
N PHE A 58 12.01 0.78 -1.86
CA PHE A 58 11.27 0.63 -0.62
C PHE A 58 9.89 1.25 -0.74
N SER A 59 9.82 2.50 -1.22
CA SER A 59 8.55 3.21 -1.41
C SER A 59 7.63 2.46 -2.38
N GLY A 60 8.18 2.01 -3.51
CA GLY A 60 7.46 1.22 -4.50
C GLY A 60 6.98 -0.13 -3.96
N ALA A 61 7.82 -0.83 -3.21
CA ALA A 61 7.49 -2.11 -2.60
C ALA A 61 6.40 -2.00 -1.53
N VAL A 62 6.43 -0.95 -0.70
CA VAL A 62 5.39 -0.67 0.28
C VAL A 62 4.08 -0.31 -0.43
N THR A 63 4.10 0.55 -1.45
CA THR A 63 2.91 0.85 -2.27
C THR A 63 2.33 -0.41 -2.91
N LEU A 64 3.18 -1.27 -3.48
CA LEU A 64 2.76 -2.57 -4.03
C LEU A 64 2.13 -3.45 -2.95
N ALA A 65 2.74 -3.57 -1.77
CA ALA A 65 2.24 -4.40 -0.68
C ALA A 65 0.86 -3.92 -0.20
N LEU A 66 0.65 -2.60 -0.07
CA LEU A 66 -0.64 -2.01 0.28
C LEU A 66 -1.70 -2.33 -0.78
N ALA A 67 -1.38 -2.09 -2.06
CA ALA A 67 -2.30 -2.37 -3.16
C ALA A 67 -2.63 -3.87 -3.28
N ALA A 68 -1.64 -4.74 -3.11
CA ALA A 68 -1.81 -6.19 -3.13
C ALA A 68 -2.64 -6.69 -1.94
N GLY A 69 -2.44 -6.13 -0.74
CA GLY A 69 -3.23 -6.44 0.45
C GLY A 69 -4.70 -6.03 0.28
N PHE A 70 -4.94 -4.83 -0.25
CA PHE A 70 -6.29 -4.37 -0.61
C PHE A 70 -6.93 -5.30 -1.65
N ALA A 71 -6.23 -5.58 -2.75
CA ALA A 71 -6.72 -6.46 -3.81
C ALA A 71 -7.01 -7.87 -3.28
N PHE A 72 -6.12 -8.45 -2.47
CA PHE A 72 -6.33 -9.75 -1.86
C PHE A 72 -7.61 -9.78 -1.01
N SER A 73 -7.80 -8.76 -0.18
CA SER A 73 -8.96 -8.63 0.70
C SER A 73 -10.25 -8.46 -0.11
N ASP A 74 -10.25 -7.62 -1.15
CA ASP A 74 -11.39 -7.40 -2.05
C ASP A 74 -11.76 -8.69 -2.79
N ARG A 75 -10.77 -9.42 -3.33
CA ARG A 75 -11.01 -10.72 -3.95
C ARG A 75 -11.65 -11.72 -3.00
N ARG A 76 -11.17 -11.77 -1.74
CA ARG A 76 -11.72 -12.68 -0.72
C ARG A 76 -13.14 -12.31 -0.35
N LYS A 77 -13.42 -11.02 -0.15
CA LYS A 77 -14.78 -10.53 0.15
C LYS A 77 -15.74 -10.85 -0.99
N ARG A 78 -15.35 -10.60 -2.23
CA ARG A 78 -16.15 -10.97 -3.41
C ARG A 78 -16.38 -12.48 -3.50
N HIS A 79 -15.38 -13.29 -3.20
CA HIS A 79 -15.53 -14.75 -3.23
C HIS A 79 -16.47 -15.29 -2.13
N ILE A 80 -16.46 -14.70 -0.93
CA ILE A 80 -17.23 -15.19 0.22
C ILE A 80 -18.64 -14.59 0.25
N LEU A 81 -18.76 -13.28 -0.01
CA LEU A 81 -19.98 -12.50 0.17
C LEU A 81 -20.58 -11.98 -1.15
N ASN A 82 -19.90 -12.15 -2.29
CA ASN A 82 -20.27 -11.53 -3.57
C ASN A 82 -20.37 -9.99 -3.53
N GLU A 83 -19.64 -9.37 -2.59
CA GLU A 83 -19.61 -7.92 -2.42
C GLU A 83 -18.18 -7.37 -2.51
N PRO A 84 -17.98 -6.17 -3.10
CA PRO A 84 -16.70 -5.48 -3.10
C PRO A 84 -16.39 -4.87 -1.72
N ILE A 85 -15.12 -4.49 -1.52
CA ILE A 85 -14.76 -3.64 -0.38
C ILE A 85 -15.39 -2.25 -0.52
N VAL A 86 -16.01 -1.78 0.55
CA VAL A 86 -16.65 -0.48 0.69
C VAL A 86 -16.11 0.27 1.90
N ILE A 87 -16.37 1.57 1.99
CA ILE A 87 -15.82 2.43 3.07
C ILE A 87 -16.19 1.93 4.47
N SER A 88 -17.40 1.36 4.64
CA SER A 88 -17.84 0.81 5.93
C SER A 88 -16.97 -0.34 6.43
N ASP A 89 -16.28 -1.06 5.54
CA ASP A 89 -15.38 -2.16 5.93
C ASP A 89 -14.17 -1.67 6.72
N VAL A 90 -13.75 -0.42 6.53
CA VAL A 90 -12.64 0.17 7.30
C VAL A 90 -13.04 0.32 8.77
N PHE A 91 -14.25 0.80 9.03
CA PHE A 91 -14.76 0.92 10.40
C PHE A 91 -14.95 -0.44 11.06
N LEU A 92 -15.46 -1.42 10.32
CA LEU A 92 -15.60 -2.80 10.80
C LEU A 92 -14.23 -3.43 11.12
N ALA A 93 -13.22 -3.18 10.28
CA ALA A 93 -11.86 -3.67 10.51
C ALA A 93 -11.22 -3.05 11.76
N LEU A 94 -11.51 -1.79 12.06
CA LEU A 94 -11.03 -1.14 13.30
C LEU A 94 -11.80 -1.61 14.53
N ASP A 95 -13.05 -2.04 14.39
CA ASP A 95 -13.87 -2.48 15.51
C ASP A 95 -13.36 -3.78 16.15
N ILE A 96 -12.52 -4.54 15.44
CA ILE A 96 -11.78 -5.70 15.96
C ILE A 96 -10.95 -5.36 17.20
N PHE A 97 -10.44 -4.13 17.32
CA PHE A 97 -9.65 -3.73 18.49
C PHE A 97 -10.52 -3.51 19.74
N ARG A 98 -11.79 -3.16 19.55
CA ARG A 98 -12.76 -3.00 20.65
C ARG A 98 -13.43 -4.32 21.00
N HIS A 99 -13.67 -5.14 19.98
CA HIS A 99 -14.33 -6.43 20.10
C HIS A 99 -13.47 -7.51 19.43
N PRO A 100 -12.41 -8.00 20.11
CA PRO A 100 -11.47 -8.99 19.56
C PRO A 100 -12.14 -10.29 19.11
N THR A 101 -13.32 -10.59 19.67
CA THR A 101 -14.15 -11.75 19.31
C THR A 101 -14.84 -11.62 17.95
N LEU A 102 -14.92 -10.42 17.37
CA LEU A 102 -15.39 -10.21 15.98
C LEU A 102 -14.37 -10.64 14.93
N ALA A 103 -13.08 -10.75 15.31
CA ALA A 103 -12.13 -11.51 14.53
C ALA A 103 -12.51 -13.00 14.65
N LEU A 104 -13.23 -13.52 13.64
CA LEU A 104 -13.50 -14.94 13.40
C LEU A 104 -12.26 -15.84 13.71
N PRO A 105 -12.44 -17.15 14.00
CA PRO A 105 -11.56 -17.93 14.86
C PRO A 105 -10.11 -17.78 14.44
N PHE A 106 -9.29 -17.28 15.38
CA PHE A 106 -7.90 -16.92 15.16
C PHE A 106 -7.21 -17.97 14.27
N PRO A 107 -6.66 -17.56 13.11
CA PRO A 107 -5.65 -18.38 12.48
C PRO A 107 -4.61 -18.71 13.55
N ASP A 108 -4.11 -19.95 13.56
CA ASP A 108 -3.11 -20.41 14.52
C ASP A 108 -2.12 -19.29 14.87
N THR A 109 -1.98 -18.97 16.17
CA THR A 109 -1.24 -17.80 16.66
C THR A 109 0.17 -17.74 16.07
N THR A 110 0.79 -18.90 15.83
CA THR A 110 2.13 -18.96 15.23
C THR A 110 2.14 -18.50 13.78
N ARG A 111 1.08 -18.75 13.00
CA ARG A 111 0.94 -18.26 11.62
C ARG A 111 0.77 -16.75 11.58
N VAL A 112 -0.02 -16.19 12.50
CA VAL A 112 -0.23 -14.74 12.59
C VAL A 112 1.06 -14.04 12.99
N LEU A 113 1.69 -14.48 14.09
CA LEU A 113 2.94 -13.89 14.57
C LEU A 113 4.08 -14.12 13.58
N GLY A 114 4.16 -15.29 12.96
CA GLY A 114 5.16 -15.61 11.94
C GLY A 114 5.01 -14.73 10.70
N GLY A 115 3.77 -14.56 10.20
CA GLY A 115 3.48 -13.68 9.07
C GLY A 115 3.80 -12.22 9.38
N ALA A 116 3.35 -11.72 10.54
CA ALA A 116 3.64 -10.35 10.98
C ALA A 116 5.15 -10.12 11.18
N GLY A 117 5.84 -11.07 11.80
CA GLY A 117 7.29 -11.03 12.01
C GLY A 117 8.07 -11.04 10.71
N LEU A 118 7.70 -11.89 9.75
CA LEU A 118 8.32 -11.93 8.43
C LEU A 118 8.08 -10.62 7.66
N ALA A 119 6.86 -10.08 7.70
CA ALA A 119 6.54 -8.80 7.07
C ALA A 119 7.36 -7.66 7.67
N ALA A 120 7.45 -7.58 9.01
CA ALA A 120 8.25 -6.58 9.71
C ALA A 120 9.75 -6.73 9.40
N ALA A 121 10.29 -7.95 9.44
CA ALA A 121 11.68 -8.22 9.11
C ALA A 121 12.01 -7.82 7.65
N THR A 122 11.13 -8.16 6.70
CA THR A 122 11.28 -7.79 5.29
C THR A 122 11.24 -6.27 5.12
N PHE A 123 10.30 -5.60 5.77
CA PHE A 123 10.17 -4.14 5.75
C PHE A 123 11.43 -3.45 6.27
N VAL A 124 11.93 -3.87 7.44
CA VAL A 124 13.15 -3.32 8.04
C VAL A 124 14.37 -3.63 7.16
N ALA A 125 14.48 -4.85 6.63
CA ALA A 125 15.59 -5.23 5.76
C ALA A 125 15.62 -4.36 4.49
N MET A 126 14.49 -4.20 3.80
CA MET A 126 14.42 -3.32 2.62
C MET A 126 14.77 -1.88 2.97
N PHE A 127 14.26 -1.36 4.09
CA PHE A 127 14.55 0.00 4.53
C PHE A 127 16.03 0.19 4.85
N VAL A 128 16.70 -0.77 5.49
CA VAL A 128 18.11 -0.63 5.87
C VAL A 128 19.05 -0.84 4.68
N LEU A 129 18.73 -1.81 3.81
CA LEU A 129 19.61 -2.25 2.71
C LEU A 129 19.63 -1.28 1.52
N GLU A 130 18.55 -0.56 1.23
CA GLU A 130 18.49 0.35 0.09
C GLU A 130 19.01 1.74 0.43
N PRO A 131 20.19 2.20 -0.02
CA PRO A 131 20.70 3.52 0.34
C PRO A 131 19.77 4.66 -0.14
N PRO A 132 19.60 5.74 0.63
CA PRO A 132 18.79 6.88 0.21
C PRO A 132 19.46 7.62 -0.95
N VAL A 133 18.68 7.96 -1.99
CA VAL A 133 19.19 8.60 -3.23
C VAL A 133 19.40 10.11 -3.12
N GLY A 134 19.18 10.72 -1.97
CA GLY A 134 19.45 12.14 -1.75
C GLY A 134 19.64 12.51 -0.28
N SER A 135 20.27 13.66 -0.04
CA SER A 135 20.47 14.25 1.31
C SER A 135 19.26 15.05 1.80
N TRP A 136 18.07 14.81 1.23
CA TRP A 136 16.89 15.62 1.49
C TRP A 136 16.31 15.28 2.86
N SER A 137 16.12 16.30 3.70
CA SER A 137 15.34 16.16 4.93
C SER A 137 13.89 15.78 4.60
N PRO A 138 13.33 14.71 5.18
CA PRO A 138 11.98 14.21 4.85
C PRO A 138 10.83 15.09 5.37
N TRP A 139 11.16 16.09 6.20
CA TRP A 139 10.20 16.95 6.88
C TRP A 139 9.29 17.79 5.95
N PRO A 140 9.81 18.47 4.90
CA PRO A 140 8.96 19.30 4.02
C PRO A 140 7.95 18.46 3.23
N ALA A 141 8.29 17.22 2.89
CA ALA A 141 7.42 16.30 2.18
C ALA A 141 6.28 15.76 3.03
N LEU A 142 6.58 15.41 4.30
CA LEU A 142 5.58 15.02 5.28
C LEU A 142 4.58 16.16 5.56
N LEU A 143 5.07 17.41 5.63
CA LEU A 143 4.22 18.59 5.77
C LEU A 143 3.32 18.81 4.54
N MET A 144 3.84 18.60 3.33
CA MET A 144 3.05 18.73 2.10
C MET A 144 1.99 17.65 1.97
N ALA A 145 2.33 16.40 2.30
CA ALA A 145 1.38 15.28 2.31
C ALA A 145 0.29 15.47 3.37
N GLY A 146 0.65 15.97 4.56
CA GLY A 146 -0.31 16.34 5.60
C GLY A 146 -1.22 17.50 5.18
N ALA A 147 -0.69 18.51 4.49
CA ALA A 147 -1.49 19.64 3.99
C ALA A 147 -2.48 19.22 2.90
N LEU A 148 -2.09 18.30 2.01
CA LEU A 148 -2.97 17.75 0.97
C LEU A 148 -4.04 16.82 1.56
N ALA A 149 -3.73 16.05 2.59
CA ALA A 149 -4.69 15.20 3.29
C ALA A 149 -5.68 16.01 4.16
N GLY A 150 -5.28 17.19 4.65
CA GLY A 150 -6.15 18.07 5.43
C GLY A 150 -7.03 19.02 4.60
N ALA A 151 -6.90 19.01 3.26
CA ALA A 151 -7.67 19.84 2.34
C ALA A 151 -8.88 19.10 1.71
N ILE A 152 -9.13 17.86 2.13
CA ILE A 152 -10.29 17.02 1.76
C ILE A 152 -11.21 16.92 2.98
#